data_AF-A0A7S0A448-F1
#
_entry.id   AF-A0A7S0A448-F1
#
_cell.length_a   1.000
_cell.length_b   1.000
_cell.length_c   1.000
_cell.angle_alpha   90.00
_cell.angle_beta   90.00
_cell.angle_gamma   90.00
#
_symmetry.space_group_name_H-M   'P 1'
#
loop_
_entity.id
_entity.type
_entity.pdbx_description
1 polymer ?
#
loop_
_entity_poly.entity_id
_entity_poly.type
_entity_poly.pdbx_seq_one_letter_code
_entity_poly.pdbx_strand_id
1 'polypeptide(L)'
;IISNRCNFSLNLKGASQTINTACSAGLVAMHTGKLHLKYKDFDPLQAVVACGINFAYSPLPFVGCCSGGMLSYKGRCFTFDIAADGYGRGEGVSSVYMDLSPYSRDIFALVAGSQANQDGRSASITAPNGPSQEKCIKAAFREACLKPPEVDCFECHGTGTALGDPIEVGAFKRIYNAAPREHALLVTTSKTNLGHLEGGAGMAGFIKCCLQVMRAEASPNLHLREQNPHLDAEGFPAQFITEALVCQYDSAYSGVSSFGFGGTNAHAMAYGKNTITSRGTGQRDFRKAMRDRIATAAPPEITMLGEDPEEWESNGMPIDEDKIGKLYQVEVLEGGKTIWREVVGTPSARRGERFYLSGTFNAWGMQLLEPDAEIPSLHSAEIAIGDMGEELFYIICDEDPDMVYYPTQARCTRKVVPIAGPEPVTGDPEDSSWSIAARPGTRYRVEFHVAESSVSVTWMRCREAISS
;
A
#
# COMPACT_ATOMS: atom_id res chain seq x y z
N ILE A 1 14.43 26.63 -1.20
CA ILE A 1 15.82 26.36 -1.66
C ILE A 1 16.43 25.10 -1.05
N ILE A 2 16.06 24.69 0.19
CA ILE A 2 16.65 23.50 0.84
C ILE A 2 16.47 22.24 -0.01
N SER A 3 15.24 21.93 -0.44
CA SER A 3 14.96 20.80 -1.34
C SER A 3 15.81 20.85 -2.62
N ASN A 4 15.86 22.01 -3.28
CA ASN A 4 16.60 22.18 -4.54
C ASN A 4 18.11 22.00 -4.35
N ARG A 5 18.68 22.33 -3.18
CA ARG A 5 20.10 22.07 -2.88
C ARG A 5 20.40 20.58 -2.80
N CYS A 6 19.50 19.78 -2.23
CA CYS A 6 19.63 18.32 -2.22
C CYS A 6 19.59 17.77 -3.65
N ASN A 7 18.59 18.19 -4.45
CA ASN A 7 18.49 17.78 -5.85
C ASN A 7 19.73 18.16 -6.66
N PHE A 8 20.21 19.40 -6.53
CA PHE A 8 21.40 19.87 -7.23
C PHE A 8 22.64 19.05 -6.84
N SER A 9 22.86 18.84 -5.54
CA SER A 9 24.06 18.17 -5.04
C SER A 9 24.09 16.67 -5.37
N LEU A 10 22.92 16.04 -5.46
CA LEU A 10 22.76 14.60 -5.74
C LEU A 10 22.38 14.33 -7.21
N ASN A 11 22.30 15.36 -8.04
CA ASN A 11 21.83 15.28 -9.44
C ASN A 11 20.45 14.59 -9.59
N LEU A 12 19.53 14.83 -8.65
CA LEU A 12 18.16 14.31 -8.70
C LEU A 12 17.30 15.25 -9.56
N LYS A 13 16.60 14.67 -10.54
CA LYS A 13 15.87 15.43 -11.57
C LYS A 13 14.35 15.42 -11.41
N GLY A 14 13.82 14.69 -10.43
CA GLY A 14 12.39 14.68 -10.11
C GLY A 14 11.93 15.96 -9.42
N ALA A 15 10.62 16.03 -9.10
CA ALA A 15 10.02 17.16 -8.41
C ALA A 15 10.77 17.52 -7.11
N SER A 16 11.00 18.82 -6.87
CA SER A 16 11.69 19.31 -5.68
C SER A 16 10.84 20.35 -4.98
N GLN A 17 10.31 19.99 -3.81
CA GLN A 17 9.32 20.79 -3.08
C GLN A 17 9.75 21.00 -1.62
N THR A 18 9.45 22.18 -1.09
CA THR A 18 9.56 22.47 0.35
C THR A 18 8.15 22.68 0.88
N ILE A 19 7.70 21.83 1.81
CA ILE A 19 6.36 21.86 2.39
C ILE A 19 6.44 22.43 3.80
N ASN A 20 5.56 23.38 4.12
CA ASN A 20 5.44 23.96 5.44
C ASN A 20 3.99 23.88 5.93
N THR A 21 3.69 22.84 6.70
CA THR A 21 2.42 22.68 7.42
C THR A 21 2.67 22.63 8.93
N ALA A 22 3.67 23.38 9.39
CA ALA A 22 4.16 23.36 10.76
C ALA A 22 4.54 21.93 11.21
N CYS A 23 4.03 21.48 12.36
CA CYS A 23 4.42 20.22 13.00
C CYS A 23 4.12 18.96 12.17
N SER A 24 3.19 19.04 11.20
CA SER A 24 2.86 17.92 10.31
C SER A 24 3.72 17.86 9.05
N ALA A 25 4.59 18.84 8.80
CA ALA A 25 5.30 19.02 7.53
C ALA A 25 6.02 17.77 7.02
N GLY A 26 6.78 17.08 7.86
CA GLY A 26 7.48 15.86 7.47
C GLY A 26 6.55 14.73 7.00
N LEU A 27 5.41 14.53 7.66
CA LEU A 27 4.43 13.51 7.23
C LEU A 27 3.64 13.95 6.00
N VAL A 28 3.29 15.24 5.88
CA VAL A 28 2.66 15.77 4.67
C VAL A 28 3.61 15.61 3.48
N ALA A 29 4.90 15.89 3.64
CA ALA A 29 5.90 15.67 2.60
C ALA A 29 5.97 14.20 2.14
N MET A 30 5.93 13.25 3.08
CA MET A 30 5.86 11.82 2.75
C MET A 30 4.55 11.45 2.05
N HIS A 31 3.41 11.96 2.53
CA HIS A 31 2.11 11.72 1.92
C HIS A 31 2.04 12.26 0.48
N THR A 32 2.46 13.49 0.25
CA THR A 32 2.57 14.08 -1.10
C THR A 32 3.51 13.27 -1.98
N GLY A 33 4.69 12.88 -1.45
CA GLY A 33 5.63 12.00 -2.13
C GLY A 33 5.04 10.66 -2.56
N LYS A 34 4.27 10.01 -1.68
CA LYS A 34 3.54 8.78 -1.98
C LYS A 34 2.55 8.96 -3.13
N LEU A 35 1.82 10.08 -3.16
CA LEU A 35 0.86 10.35 -4.24
C LEU A 35 1.58 10.48 -5.58
N HIS A 36 2.70 11.21 -5.63
CA HIS A 36 3.52 11.31 -6.85
C HIS A 36 4.03 9.94 -7.34
N LEU A 37 4.43 9.04 -6.43
CA LEU A 37 4.83 7.69 -6.82
C LEU A 37 3.68 6.83 -7.34
N LYS A 38 2.51 6.93 -6.71
CA LYS A 38 1.36 6.06 -6.99
C LYS A 38 0.72 6.36 -8.34
N TYR A 39 0.68 7.63 -8.74
CA TYR A 39 0.03 8.09 -9.97
C TYR A 39 1.04 8.33 -11.09
N LYS A 40 1.74 7.26 -11.50
CA LYS A 40 2.86 7.31 -12.46
C LYS A 40 2.52 7.91 -13.83
N ASP A 41 1.26 7.77 -14.25
CA ASP A 41 0.77 8.33 -15.51
C ASP A 41 0.80 9.87 -15.52
N PHE A 42 0.77 10.48 -14.33
CA PHE A 42 0.81 11.93 -14.14
C PHE A 42 2.19 12.43 -13.70
N ASP A 43 2.94 11.62 -12.94
CA ASP A 43 4.30 11.95 -12.49
C ASP A 43 5.18 10.68 -12.51
N PRO A 44 6.04 10.47 -13.53
CA PRO A 44 6.80 9.24 -13.71
C PRO A 44 8.02 9.16 -12.78
N LEU A 45 7.80 9.32 -11.46
CA LEU A 45 8.84 9.18 -10.45
C LEU A 45 9.15 7.69 -10.19
N GLN A 46 10.44 7.37 -10.16
CA GLN A 46 10.92 6.04 -9.78
C GLN A 46 10.98 5.86 -8.26
N ALA A 47 11.35 6.94 -7.56
CA ALA A 47 11.51 6.96 -6.11
C ALA A 47 11.35 8.39 -5.58
N VAL A 48 11.07 8.50 -4.28
CA VAL A 48 10.96 9.77 -3.57
C VAL A 48 11.82 9.74 -2.32
N VAL A 49 12.46 10.88 -2.06
CA VAL A 49 13.09 11.19 -0.77
C VAL A 49 12.21 12.20 -0.04
N ALA A 50 11.63 11.79 1.08
CA ALA A 50 10.85 12.66 1.95
C ALA A 50 11.64 12.94 3.23
N CYS A 51 11.79 14.22 3.58
CA CYS A 51 12.60 14.66 4.71
C CYS A 51 11.77 15.58 5.63
N GLY A 52 11.97 15.42 6.94
CA GLY A 52 11.55 16.37 7.97
C GLY A 52 12.77 16.91 8.70
N ILE A 53 12.80 18.22 8.94
CA ILE A 53 13.95 18.90 9.53
C ILE A 53 13.50 19.99 10.50
N ASN A 54 14.22 20.13 11.61
CA ASN A 54 14.15 21.30 12.47
C ASN A 54 15.50 21.60 13.12
N PHE A 55 15.86 22.88 13.14
CA PHE A 55 17.04 23.39 13.83
C PHE A 55 16.73 24.80 14.39
N ALA A 56 17.12 25.02 15.63
CA ALA A 56 16.94 26.24 16.39
C ALA A 56 18.18 27.13 16.33
N TYR A 57 18.45 27.73 15.16
CA TYR A 57 19.57 28.66 14.96
C TYR A 57 19.35 30.07 15.51
N SER A 58 18.14 30.36 16.01
CA SER A 58 17.77 31.68 16.53
C SER A 58 16.92 31.53 17.80
N PRO A 59 17.05 32.46 18.76
CA PRO A 59 16.15 32.50 19.92
C PRO A 59 14.75 33.00 19.56
N LEU A 60 14.53 33.61 18.39
CA LEU A 60 13.24 34.22 18.05
C LEU A 60 12.07 33.21 18.01
N PRO A 61 12.20 32.01 17.41
CA PRO A 61 11.18 30.97 17.53
C PRO A 61 10.88 30.58 18.99
N PHE A 62 11.88 30.51 19.87
CA PHE A 62 11.64 30.26 21.29
C PHE A 62 10.77 31.36 21.92
N VAL A 63 11.10 32.63 21.67
CA VAL A 63 10.32 33.78 22.17
C VAL A 63 8.88 33.71 21.65
N GLY A 64 8.68 33.43 20.36
CA GLY A 64 7.36 33.27 19.75
C GLY A 64 6.55 32.14 20.41
N CYS A 65 7.13 30.95 20.56
CA CYS A 65 6.46 29.82 21.19
C CYS A 65 6.16 30.06 22.69
N CYS A 66 7.04 30.77 23.40
CA CYS A 66 6.78 31.20 24.79
C CYS A 66 5.59 32.17 24.85
N SER A 67 5.56 33.16 23.97
CA SER A 67 4.46 34.13 23.90
C SER A 67 3.12 33.46 23.54
N GLY A 68 3.15 32.36 22.79
CA GLY A 68 1.98 31.55 22.47
C GLY A 68 1.60 30.52 23.53
N GLY A 69 2.33 30.43 24.65
CA GLY A 69 2.07 29.46 25.72
C GLY A 69 2.28 28.00 25.28
N MET A 70 3.14 27.76 24.29
CA MET A 70 3.32 26.44 23.69
C MET A 70 4.39 25.58 24.39
N LEU A 71 5.36 26.21 25.06
CA LEU A 71 6.52 25.53 25.61
C LEU A 71 6.33 25.15 27.08
N SER A 72 6.78 23.96 27.44
CA SER A 72 6.91 23.54 28.84
C SER A 72 7.96 24.39 29.56
N TYR A 73 7.67 24.84 30.79
CA TYR A 73 8.66 25.57 31.60
C TYR A 73 9.83 24.67 32.05
N LYS A 74 9.65 23.35 31.99
CA LYS A 74 10.68 22.34 32.28
C LYS A 74 11.42 21.87 31.03
N GLY A 75 11.04 22.35 29.85
CA GLY A 75 11.69 22.05 28.57
C GLY A 75 11.57 20.59 28.13
N ARG A 76 10.52 19.87 28.55
CA ARG A 76 10.26 18.47 28.17
C ARG A 76 8.81 18.28 27.74
N CYS A 77 8.54 17.21 26.98
CA CYS A 77 7.18 16.77 26.72
C CYS A 77 6.75 15.80 27.81
N PHE A 78 5.86 16.24 28.71
CA PHE A 78 5.24 15.40 29.75
C PHE A 78 3.99 14.72 29.19
N THR A 79 4.10 14.12 28.01
CA THR A 79 2.96 13.55 27.28
C THR A 79 2.22 12.52 28.13
N PHE A 80 0.91 12.70 28.22
CA PHE A 80 -0.03 11.91 29.03
C PHE A 80 0.07 12.06 30.55
N ASP A 81 1.07 12.77 31.07
CA ASP A 81 1.27 12.96 32.51
C ASP A 81 0.45 14.15 33.03
N ILE A 82 0.05 14.11 34.30
CA ILE A 82 -0.64 15.23 34.96
C ILE A 82 0.17 16.54 34.92
N ALA A 83 1.50 16.47 34.77
CA ALA A 83 2.38 17.62 34.65
C ALA A 83 2.48 18.21 33.22
N ALA A 84 1.69 17.72 32.26
CA ALA A 84 1.61 18.24 30.88
C ALA A 84 1.30 19.74 30.84
N ASP A 85 2.28 20.56 30.46
CA ASP A 85 2.22 22.03 30.48
C ASP A 85 2.67 22.68 29.16
N GLY A 86 2.94 21.88 28.13
CA GLY A 86 3.56 22.32 26.88
C GLY A 86 4.60 21.33 26.38
N TYR A 87 5.26 21.64 25.25
CA TYR A 87 6.32 20.79 24.71
C TYR A 87 7.72 21.34 24.98
N GLY A 88 8.70 20.44 25.07
CA GLY A 88 10.11 20.80 24.93
C GLY A 88 10.49 20.84 23.46
N ARG A 89 11.25 21.85 23.00
CA ARG A 89 11.72 21.90 21.61
C ARG A 89 12.83 20.86 21.38
N GLY A 90 12.82 20.23 20.21
CA GLY A 90 13.88 19.32 19.77
C GLY A 90 14.40 19.70 18.39
N GLU A 91 15.60 19.24 18.07
CA GLU A 91 16.25 19.44 16.78
C GLU A 91 16.55 18.10 16.12
N GLY A 92 16.62 18.08 14.80
CA GLY A 92 17.00 16.89 14.08
C GLY A 92 16.58 16.91 12.63
N VAL A 93 17.15 15.96 11.89
CA VAL A 93 16.80 15.67 10.51
C VAL A 93 16.49 14.19 10.39
N SER A 94 15.38 13.90 9.72
CA SER A 94 14.88 12.54 9.50
C SER A 94 14.45 12.45 8.06
N SER A 95 14.86 11.39 7.36
CA SER A 95 14.52 11.19 5.94
C SER A 95 14.21 9.74 5.66
N VAL A 96 13.30 9.52 4.72
CA VAL A 96 13.02 8.21 4.13
C VAL A 96 13.23 8.25 2.62
N TYR A 97 13.73 7.15 2.09
CA TYR A 97 13.70 6.83 0.66
C TYR A 97 12.58 5.80 0.45
N MET A 98 11.72 6.05 -0.51
CA MET A 98 10.57 5.20 -0.80
C MET A 98 10.38 5.05 -2.30
N ASP A 99 10.02 3.84 -2.72
CA ASP A 99 9.69 3.45 -4.08
C ASP A 99 8.46 2.53 -4.07
N LEU A 100 8.12 1.96 -5.23
CA LEU A 100 7.03 0.99 -5.38
C LEU A 100 7.54 -0.46 -5.50
N SER A 101 8.71 -0.75 -4.96
CA SER A 101 9.26 -2.09 -4.99
C SER A 101 8.40 -3.06 -4.16
N PRO A 102 8.21 -4.32 -4.61
CA PRO A 102 7.52 -5.32 -3.81
C PRO A 102 8.22 -5.51 -2.46
N TYR A 103 7.45 -5.50 -1.37
CA TYR A 103 8.03 -5.63 -0.02
C TYR A 103 8.90 -6.91 0.09
N SER A 104 10.13 -6.78 0.59
CA SER A 104 11.10 -7.88 0.70
C SER A 104 11.78 -7.80 2.08
N ARG A 105 12.76 -8.67 2.34
CA ARG A 105 13.55 -8.59 3.59
C ARG A 105 14.47 -7.38 3.65
N ASP A 106 14.82 -6.81 2.49
CA ASP A 106 15.74 -5.68 2.38
C ASP A 106 15.04 -4.33 2.54
N ILE A 107 13.71 -4.33 2.66
CA ILE A 107 12.89 -3.14 2.90
C ILE A 107 12.59 -3.02 4.39
N PHE A 108 12.85 -1.85 4.97
CA PHE A 108 12.64 -1.58 6.39
C PHE A 108 11.17 -1.69 6.81
N ALA A 109 10.28 -1.06 6.03
CA ALA A 109 8.84 -1.09 6.27
C ALA A 109 8.09 -0.76 4.98
N LEU A 110 6.84 -1.20 4.91
CA LEU A 110 5.87 -0.78 3.91
C LEU A 110 5.05 0.39 4.45
N VAL A 111 4.83 1.42 3.64
CA VAL A 111 3.86 2.49 3.92
C VAL A 111 2.47 1.93 3.65
N ALA A 112 1.76 1.47 4.68
CA ALA A 112 0.47 0.80 4.54
C ALA A 112 -0.66 1.77 4.16
N GLY A 113 -0.56 3.02 4.60
CA GLY A 113 -1.49 4.09 4.25
C GLY A 113 -0.98 5.42 4.79
N SER A 114 -1.39 6.53 4.18
CA SER A 114 -1.10 7.87 4.71
C SER A 114 -2.10 8.90 4.23
N GLN A 115 -2.52 9.81 5.10
CA GLN A 115 -3.51 10.84 4.77
C GLN A 115 -3.15 12.17 5.40
N ALA A 116 -3.61 13.25 4.78
CA ALA A 116 -3.54 14.60 5.33
C ALA A 116 -4.90 15.30 5.18
N ASN A 117 -5.28 16.13 6.15
CA ASN A 117 -6.48 16.98 6.07
C ASN A 117 -6.28 18.28 6.86
N GLN A 118 -7.35 19.07 7.02
CA GLN A 118 -7.32 20.32 7.77
C GLN A 118 -8.50 20.43 8.74
N ASP A 119 -8.27 21.09 9.87
CA ASP A 119 -9.23 21.23 10.98
C ASP A 119 -10.49 22.04 10.65
N GLY A 120 -10.46 22.84 9.61
CA GLY A 120 -11.47 23.82 9.24
C GLY A 120 -11.57 24.95 10.27
N ARG A 121 -12.80 25.39 10.52
CA ARG A 121 -13.11 26.34 11.59
C ARG A 121 -13.12 25.62 12.94
N SER A 122 -12.07 25.81 13.73
CA SER A 122 -11.98 25.36 15.13
C SER A 122 -12.15 26.52 16.11
N ALA A 123 -12.00 26.27 17.42
CA ALA A 123 -12.19 27.28 18.47
C ALA A 123 -11.18 28.45 18.39
N SER A 124 -10.01 28.21 17.82
CA SER A 124 -9.01 29.22 17.46
C SER A 124 -8.07 28.64 16.42
N ILE A 125 -7.30 29.47 15.72
CA ILE A 125 -6.34 29.00 14.69
C ILE A 125 -5.36 27.94 15.21
N THR A 126 -5.03 27.97 16.51
CA THR A 126 -4.12 27.03 17.18
C THR A 126 -4.81 25.89 17.94
N ALA A 127 -6.14 25.90 18.04
CA ALA A 127 -6.87 24.88 18.78
C ALA A 127 -7.05 23.63 17.91
N PRO A 128 -6.65 22.44 18.40
CA PRO A 128 -6.81 21.20 17.65
C PRO A 128 -8.29 20.81 17.52
N ASN A 129 -8.62 20.09 16.46
CA ASN A 129 -9.98 19.59 16.21
C ASN A 129 -10.04 18.05 16.23
N GLY A 130 -10.59 17.48 17.31
CA GLY A 130 -10.72 16.02 17.48
C GLY A 130 -11.48 15.30 16.34
N PRO A 131 -12.65 15.80 15.89
CA PRO A 131 -13.34 15.24 14.71
C PRO A 131 -12.49 15.22 13.43
N SER A 132 -11.71 16.26 13.16
CA SER A 132 -10.82 16.31 11.98
C SER A 132 -9.64 15.35 12.10
N GLN A 133 -9.06 15.20 13.30
CA GLN A 133 -8.06 14.16 13.57
C GLN A 133 -8.65 12.75 13.33
N GLU A 134 -9.86 12.50 13.82
CA GLU A 134 -10.57 11.24 13.61
C GLU A 134 -10.79 10.95 12.13
N LYS A 135 -11.25 11.93 11.35
CA LYS A 135 -11.43 11.80 9.89
C LYS A 135 -10.12 11.47 9.18
N CYS A 136 -9.01 12.11 9.57
CA CYS A 136 -7.68 11.88 8.99
C CYS A 136 -7.22 10.43 9.23
N ILE A 137 -7.30 9.97 10.49
CA ILE A 137 -6.90 8.61 10.88
C ILE A 137 -7.80 7.56 10.20
N LYS A 138 -9.12 7.77 10.18
CA LYS A 138 -10.07 6.88 9.48
C LYS A 138 -9.79 6.78 7.99
N ALA A 139 -9.42 7.89 7.34
CA ALA A 139 -9.06 7.86 5.93
C ALA A 139 -7.81 7.00 5.68
N ALA A 140 -6.81 7.06 6.56
CA ALA A 140 -5.61 6.23 6.45
C ALA A 140 -5.94 4.74 6.67
N PHE A 141 -6.84 4.41 7.61
CA PHE A 141 -7.37 3.05 7.77
C PHE A 141 -8.07 2.53 6.52
N ARG A 142 -8.90 3.37 5.88
CA ARG A 142 -9.59 3.02 4.62
C ARG A 142 -8.59 2.73 3.52
N GLU A 143 -7.60 3.61 3.33
CA GLU A 143 -6.54 3.42 2.33
C GLU A 143 -5.75 2.12 2.58
N ALA A 144 -5.42 1.83 3.83
CA ALA A 144 -4.69 0.62 4.19
C ALA A 144 -5.53 -0.66 4.16
N CYS A 145 -6.85 -0.55 4.03
CA CYS A 145 -7.81 -1.65 4.18
C CYS A 145 -7.65 -2.42 5.51
N LEU A 146 -7.35 -1.69 6.59
CA LEU A 146 -7.13 -2.24 7.93
C LEU A 146 -8.31 -1.99 8.86
N LYS A 147 -8.48 -2.85 9.86
CA LYS A 147 -9.38 -2.65 11.00
C LYS A 147 -8.58 -2.18 12.22
N PRO A 148 -9.19 -1.40 13.13
CA PRO A 148 -8.46 -0.87 14.29
C PRO A 148 -7.76 -1.91 15.20
N PRO A 149 -8.33 -3.12 15.45
CA PRO A 149 -7.66 -4.15 16.24
C PRO A 149 -6.37 -4.72 15.62
N GLU A 150 -6.09 -4.41 14.36
CA GLU A 150 -4.92 -4.92 13.64
C GLU A 150 -3.68 -4.04 13.77
N VAL A 151 -3.83 -2.86 14.36
CA VAL A 151 -2.71 -1.97 14.63
C VAL A 151 -2.23 -2.19 16.06
N ASP A 152 -0.96 -2.55 16.17
CA ASP A 152 -0.30 -2.91 17.43
C ASP A 152 0.13 -1.65 18.20
N CYS A 153 0.71 -0.69 17.48
CA CYS A 153 1.33 0.50 18.04
C CYS A 153 0.70 1.79 17.50
N PHE A 154 0.58 2.80 18.35
CA PHE A 154 0.15 4.14 17.95
C PHE A 154 1.13 5.19 18.49
N GLU A 155 1.92 5.76 17.59
CA GLU A 155 2.79 6.90 17.78
C GLU A 155 1.96 8.20 17.70
N CYS A 156 1.59 8.72 18.87
CA CYS A 156 0.85 9.97 19.00
C CYS A 156 1.65 11.18 18.52
N HIS A 157 0.91 12.21 18.11
CA HIS A 157 1.44 13.56 18.06
C HIS A 157 1.91 13.98 19.45
N GLY A 158 1.11 13.81 20.50
CA GLY A 158 1.55 13.70 21.90
C GLY A 158 2.50 14.80 22.36
N THR A 159 2.08 16.06 22.32
CA THR A 159 2.95 17.19 22.64
C THR A 159 3.14 17.43 24.13
N GLY A 160 2.34 16.80 25.00
CA GLY A 160 2.38 17.08 26.44
C GLY A 160 1.68 18.38 26.78
N THR A 161 0.62 18.71 26.04
CA THR A 161 -0.20 19.89 26.33
C THR A 161 -1.45 19.48 27.09
N ALA A 162 -1.84 20.26 28.10
CA ALA A 162 -3.02 19.99 28.94
C ALA A 162 -4.32 19.83 28.14
N LEU A 163 -4.45 20.54 27.02
CA LEU A 163 -5.62 20.47 26.13
C LEU A 163 -5.46 19.46 24.98
N GLY A 164 -4.28 19.41 24.36
CA GLY A 164 -4.07 18.63 23.13
C GLY A 164 -4.06 17.13 23.39
N ASP A 165 -3.42 16.67 24.47
CA ASP A 165 -3.32 15.24 24.77
C ASP A 165 -4.72 14.61 25.00
N PRO A 166 -5.63 15.20 25.82
CA PRO A 166 -7.01 14.70 25.93
C PRO A 166 -7.78 14.65 24.61
N ILE A 167 -7.62 15.68 23.76
CA ILE A 167 -8.32 15.75 22.46
C ILE A 167 -7.83 14.63 21.53
N GLU A 168 -6.52 14.42 21.45
CA GLU A 168 -5.92 13.37 20.64
C GLU A 168 -6.35 11.98 21.14
N VAL A 169 -6.23 11.72 22.45
CA VAL A 169 -6.65 10.44 23.05
C VAL A 169 -8.12 10.16 22.78
N GLY A 170 -9.00 11.14 22.98
CA GLY A 170 -10.41 11.00 22.67
C GLY A 170 -10.66 10.71 21.18
N ALA A 171 -9.90 11.33 20.27
CA ALA A 171 -10.05 11.13 18.83
C ALA A 171 -9.65 9.71 18.41
N PHE A 172 -8.47 9.22 18.80
CA PHE A 172 -8.07 7.88 18.41
C PHE A 172 -8.81 6.78 19.20
N LYS A 173 -9.22 7.02 20.45
CA LYS A 173 -10.11 6.09 21.19
C LYS A 173 -11.38 5.78 20.42
N ARG A 174 -12.07 6.79 19.88
CA ARG A 174 -13.31 6.57 19.10
C ARG A 174 -13.12 5.67 17.89
N ILE A 175 -11.91 5.60 17.35
CA ILE A 175 -11.56 4.73 16.24
C ILE A 175 -11.18 3.34 16.74
N TYR A 176 -10.25 3.29 17.69
CA TYR A 176 -9.66 2.04 18.18
C TYR A 176 -10.59 1.22 19.07
N ASN A 177 -11.58 1.85 19.69
CA ASN A 177 -12.60 1.18 20.50
C ASN A 177 -13.84 0.74 19.69
N ALA A 178 -13.85 0.97 18.37
CA ALA A 178 -14.98 0.62 17.50
C ALA A 178 -15.13 -0.91 17.29
N ALA A 179 -14.11 -1.69 17.64
CA ALA A 179 -14.13 -3.15 17.56
C ALA A 179 -13.35 -3.74 18.75
N PRO A 180 -13.75 -4.90 19.27
CA PRO A 180 -13.03 -5.56 20.35
C PRO A 180 -11.61 -5.95 19.89
N ARG A 181 -10.66 -5.87 20.82
CA ARG A 181 -9.27 -6.28 20.58
C ARG A 181 -8.79 -7.21 21.68
N GLU A 182 -8.00 -8.20 21.30
CA GLU A 182 -7.45 -9.22 22.20
C GLU A 182 -6.29 -8.69 23.04
N HIS A 183 -5.44 -7.87 22.44
CA HIS A 183 -4.27 -7.25 23.08
C HIS A 183 -4.43 -5.75 23.06
N ALA A 184 -3.99 -5.05 24.11
CA ALA A 184 -4.12 -3.60 24.20
C ALA A 184 -3.34 -2.86 23.09
N LEU A 185 -3.80 -1.66 22.71
CA LEU A 185 -3.04 -0.75 21.86
C LEU A 185 -1.80 -0.27 22.60
N LEU A 186 -0.62 -0.36 22.00
CA LEU A 186 0.59 0.19 22.60
C LEU A 186 0.74 1.66 22.17
N VAL A 187 0.46 2.58 23.08
CA VAL A 187 0.44 4.03 22.81
C VAL A 187 1.77 4.65 23.22
N THR A 188 2.41 5.35 22.29
CA THR A 188 3.76 5.89 22.47
C THR A 188 3.93 7.26 21.80
N THR A 189 4.97 8.00 22.14
CA THR A 189 5.41 9.20 21.41
C THR A 189 6.91 9.42 21.55
N SER A 190 7.57 9.72 20.43
CA SER A 190 9.00 10.05 20.34
C SER A 190 9.35 11.36 21.03
N LYS A 191 8.38 12.24 21.23
CA LYS A 191 8.61 13.60 21.77
C LYS A 191 9.05 13.58 23.22
N THR A 192 8.67 12.55 23.97
CA THR A 192 9.16 12.36 25.34
C THR A 192 10.67 12.07 25.39
N ASN A 193 11.27 11.55 24.31
CA ASN A 193 12.70 11.24 24.22
C ASN A 193 13.50 12.36 23.53
N LEU A 194 12.99 12.89 22.43
CA LEU A 194 13.72 13.77 21.52
C LEU A 194 13.27 15.24 21.59
N GLY A 195 12.23 15.53 22.37
CA GLY A 195 11.48 16.77 22.27
C GLY A 195 10.66 16.86 20.98
N HIS A 196 9.97 17.98 20.80
CA HIS A 196 9.19 18.25 19.61
C HIS A 196 10.08 18.82 18.50
N LEU A 197 10.36 17.99 17.49
CA LEU A 197 11.15 18.36 16.30
C LEU A 197 10.38 19.24 15.29
N GLU A 198 9.30 19.92 15.67
CA GLU A 198 8.48 20.78 14.80
C GLU A 198 8.26 20.19 13.39
N GLY A 199 8.78 20.82 12.32
CA GLY A 199 8.66 20.32 10.95
C GLY A 199 9.26 18.92 10.71
N GLY A 200 10.19 18.48 11.55
CA GLY A 200 10.76 17.13 11.58
C GLY A 200 10.02 16.12 12.46
N ALA A 201 9.05 16.54 13.27
CA ALA A 201 8.44 15.69 14.29
C ALA A 201 7.70 14.49 13.72
N GLY A 202 6.88 14.72 12.69
CA GLY A 202 6.12 13.65 12.04
C GLY A 202 7.02 12.59 11.39
N MET A 203 8.11 13.02 10.74
CA MET A 203 9.06 12.10 10.10
C MET A 203 9.89 11.32 11.13
N ALA A 204 10.30 11.94 12.24
CA ALA A 204 10.96 11.23 13.34
C ALA A 204 10.04 10.17 13.97
N GLY A 205 8.76 10.50 14.16
CA GLY A 205 7.75 9.52 14.60
C GLY A 205 7.58 8.37 13.60
N PHE A 206 7.55 8.66 12.29
CA PHE A 206 7.46 7.61 11.27
C PHE A 206 8.68 6.67 11.24
N ILE A 207 9.91 7.22 11.36
CA ILE A 207 11.12 6.39 11.48
C ILE A 207 11.03 5.50 12.72
N LYS A 208 10.55 6.02 13.85
CA LYS A 208 10.29 5.21 15.04
C LYS A 208 9.29 4.09 14.76
N CYS A 209 8.20 4.36 14.04
CA CYS A 209 7.26 3.30 13.61
C CYS A 209 7.95 2.23 12.75
N CYS A 210 8.81 2.60 11.79
CA CYS A 210 9.60 1.65 11.02
C CYS A 210 10.48 0.77 11.93
N LEU A 211 11.17 1.37 12.89
CA LEU A 211 12.01 0.65 13.85
C LEU A 211 11.19 -0.28 14.75
N GLN A 212 9.99 0.15 15.18
CA GLN A 212 9.08 -0.66 15.99
C GLN A 212 8.62 -1.90 15.22
N VAL A 213 8.22 -1.76 13.95
CA VAL A 213 7.75 -2.91 13.16
C VAL A 213 8.88 -3.87 12.78
N MET A 214 10.10 -3.37 12.56
CA MET A 214 11.30 -4.19 12.33
C MET A 214 11.73 -4.99 13.57
N ARG A 215 11.33 -4.56 14.78
CA ARG A 215 11.57 -5.27 16.04
C ARG A 215 10.34 -6.05 16.53
N ALA A 216 9.16 -5.76 15.97
CA ALA A 216 7.87 -6.11 16.55
C ALA A 216 7.80 -5.75 18.04
N GLU A 217 8.19 -4.52 18.39
CA GLU A 217 8.31 -4.03 19.77
C GLU A 217 8.03 -2.53 19.83
N ALA A 218 7.22 -2.11 20.80
CA ALA A 218 6.92 -0.71 21.09
C ALA A 218 7.89 -0.15 22.13
N SER A 219 8.46 1.02 21.85
CA SER A 219 9.37 1.73 22.75
C SER A 219 8.63 2.59 23.80
N PRO A 220 9.19 2.76 25.00
CA PRO A 220 8.54 3.45 26.12
C PRO A 220 8.36 4.96 25.92
N ASN A 221 7.33 5.52 26.56
CA ASN A 221 7.21 6.94 26.85
C ASN A 221 8.05 7.30 28.07
N LEU A 222 8.78 8.39 28.00
CA LEU A 222 9.43 8.98 29.18
C LEU A 222 8.49 9.95 29.88
N HIS A 223 8.83 10.29 31.13
CA HIS A 223 8.18 11.35 31.91
C HIS A 223 6.71 11.12 32.28
N LEU A 224 6.17 9.93 32.04
CA LEU A 224 4.85 9.51 32.51
C LEU A 224 4.99 8.82 33.89
N ARG A 225 4.60 9.52 34.95
CA ARG A 225 4.58 9.04 36.33
C ARG A 225 3.16 8.89 36.86
N GLU A 226 2.31 9.88 36.58
CA GLU A 226 0.92 9.92 36.98
C GLU A 226 0.08 10.38 35.79
N GLN A 227 -0.86 9.53 35.36
CA GLN A 227 -1.64 9.80 34.18
C GLN A 227 -2.54 11.03 34.38
N ASN A 228 -2.61 11.89 33.38
CA ASN A 228 -3.49 13.04 33.37
C ASN A 228 -4.97 12.56 33.49
N PRO A 229 -5.72 13.01 34.52
CA PRO A 229 -7.09 12.57 34.76
C PRO A 229 -8.09 13.04 33.69
N HIS A 230 -7.70 13.98 32.83
CA HIS A 230 -8.52 14.42 31.70
C HIS A 230 -8.41 13.50 30.48
N LEU A 231 -7.49 12.53 30.48
CA LEU A 231 -7.44 11.52 29.41
C LEU A 231 -8.61 10.55 29.58
N ASP A 232 -9.40 10.41 28.52
CA ASP A 232 -10.51 9.46 28.48
C ASP A 232 -10.00 8.02 28.26
N ALA A 233 -9.25 7.47 29.22
CA ALA A 233 -8.64 6.14 29.13
C ALA A 233 -9.55 5.01 29.64
N GLU A 234 -10.61 5.34 30.37
CA GLU A 234 -11.51 4.34 30.94
C GLU A 234 -12.26 3.57 29.83
N GLY A 235 -12.32 2.24 29.96
CA GLY A 235 -12.97 1.36 28.97
C GLY A 235 -12.29 1.35 27.60
N PHE A 236 -11.06 1.86 27.50
CA PHE A 236 -10.26 1.84 26.29
C PHE A 236 -9.10 0.84 26.46
N PRO A 237 -9.10 -0.30 25.74
CA PRO A 237 -8.02 -1.29 25.81
C PRO A 237 -6.74 -0.77 25.14
N ALA A 238 -6.10 0.22 25.76
CA ALA A 238 -4.86 0.85 25.35
C ALA A 238 -3.93 1.02 26.56
N GLN A 239 -2.63 0.91 26.32
CA GLN A 239 -1.58 1.07 27.32
C GLN A 239 -0.67 2.21 26.90
N PHE A 240 -0.57 3.24 27.75
CA PHE A 240 0.44 4.29 27.64
C PHE A 240 1.74 3.76 28.25
N ILE A 241 2.60 3.20 27.41
CA ILE A 241 3.71 2.35 27.86
C ILE A 241 4.86 3.17 28.45
N THR A 242 5.40 2.75 29.59
CA THR A 242 6.61 3.34 30.24
C THR A 242 7.82 2.41 30.17
N GLU A 243 7.61 1.18 29.71
CA GLU A 243 8.63 0.17 29.42
C GLU A 243 8.48 -0.32 27.98
N ALA A 244 9.54 -0.90 27.42
CA ALA A 244 9.47 -1.48 26.10
C ALA A 244 8.60 -2.73 26.12
N LEU A 245 7.58 -2.79 25.27
CA LEU A 245 6.65 -3.91 25.20
C LEU A 245 6.69 -4.56 23.83
N VAL A 246 6.78 -5.87 23.84
CA VAL A 246 6.79 -6.71 22.66
C VAL A 246 5.39 -6.75 22.02
N CYS A 247 5.33 -6.56 20.71
CA CYS A 247 4.10 -6.82 19.94
C CYS A 247 3.80 -8.32 19.91
N GLN A 248 2.51 -8.64 19.84
CA GLN A 248 2.01 -10.02 19.91
C GLN A 248 2.63 -10.94 18.85
N TYR A 249 2.77 -10.43 17.62
CA TYR A 249 3.24 -11.20 16.48
C TYR A 249 4.59 -10.69 16.00
N ASP A 250 5.33 -11.52 15.24
CA ASP A 250 6.59 -11.14 14.58
C ASP A 250 6.40 -10.28 13.32
N SER A 251 5.25 -9.64 13.21
CA SER A 251 4.99 -8.56 12.28
C SER A 251 4.03 -7.61 12.95
N ALA A 252 4.18 -6.33 12.67
CA ALA A 252 3.38 -5.31 13.33
C ALA A 252 2.95 -4.22 12.35
N TYR A 253 1.83 -3.60 12.70
CA TYR A 253 1.43 -2.30 12.17
C TYR A 253 1.64 -1.24 13.25
N SER A 254 2.25 -0.12 12.85
CA SER A 254 2.40 1.06 13.72
C SER A 254 1.90 2.31 13.00
N GLY A 255 0.92 2.99 13.60
CA GLY A 255 0.37 4.25 13.10
C GLY A 255 1.06 5.44 13.74
N VAL A 256 1.29 6.52 12.99
CA VAL A 256 1.84 7.79 13.48
C VAL A 256 0.94 8.96 13.12
N SER A 257 0.68 9.83 14.09
CA SER A 257 -0.02 11.09 13.89
C SER A 257 0.89 12.29 14.05
N SER A 258 0.69 13.32 13.23
CA SER A 258 1.27 14.64 13.47
C SER A 258 0.31 15.76 13.08
N PHE A 259 0.06 16.67 14.01
CA PHE A 259 -0.94 17.72 13.89
C PHE A 259 -0.25 19.09 13.92
N GLY A 260 -0.31 19.83 12.83
CA GLY A 260 0.26 21.17 12.73
C GLY A 260 -0.59 22.15 13.53
N PHE A 261 0.04 23.08 14.25
CA PHE A 261 -0.71 24.08 15.03
C PHE A 261 -1.62 24.97 14.16
N GLY A 262 -1.42 25.06 12.84
CA GLY A 262 -2.34 25.73 11.91
C GLY A 262 -3.54 24.88 11.48
N GLY A 263 -3.71 23.69 12.06
CA GLY A 263 -4.81 22.77 11.82
C GLY A 263 -4.58 21.74 10.69
N THR A 264 -3.42 21.72 10.03
CA THR A 264 -3.12 20.66 9.04
C THR A 264 -2.69 19.38 9.75
N ASN A 265 -3.47 18.32 9.60
CA ASN A 265 -3.19 17.01 10.18
C ASN A 265 -2.57 16.08 9.15
N ALA A 266 -1.76 15.15 9.63
CA ALA A 266 -1.30 14.01 8.86
C ALA A 266 -1.28 12.75 9.73
N HIS A 267 -1.62 11.62 9.11
CA HIS A 267 -1.50 10.29 9.71
C HIS A 267 -0.86 9.33 8.70
N ALA A 268 0.00 8.44 9.17
CA ALA A 268 0.61 7.41 8.33
C ALA A 268 0.76 6.09 9.07
N MET A 269 0.78 4.98 8.34
CA MET A 269 0.89 3.64 8.90
C MET A 269 2.07 2.91 8.29
N ALA A 270 2.92 2.33 9.14
CA ALA A 270 4.01 1.46 8.75
C ALA A 270 3.64 0.00 9.01
N TYR A 271 4.02 -0.89 8.11
CA TYR A 271 3.95 -2.34 8.28
C TYR A 271 5.34 -2.94 8.14
N GLY A 272 5.67 -3.93 8.96
CA GLY A 272 6.94 -4.63 8.87
C GLY A 272 6.90 -6.02 9.51
N LYS A 273 7.90 -6.83 9.16
CA LYS A 273 8.21 -8.08 9.85
C LYS A 273 9.38 -7.84 10.77
N ASN A 274 9.41 -8.58 11.87
CA ASN A 274 10.53 -8.63 12.78
C ASN A 274 11.75 -9.20 12.04
N THR A 275 12.72 -8.34 11.77
CA THR A 275 13.99 -8.68 11.10
C THR A 275 15.20 -8.44 12.00
N ILE A 276 14.99 -7.80 13.16
CA ILE A 276 16.08 -7.40 14.06
C ILE A 276 16.23 -8.34 15.26
N THR A 277 15.13 -8.83 15.85
CA THR A 277 15.20 -9.61 17.10
C THR A 277 15.14 -11.12 16.82
N SER A 278 15.58 -11.91 17.81
CA SER A 278 15.64 -13.38 17.70
C SER A 278 14.28 -14.07 17.50
N ARG A 279 13.15 -13.35 17.64
CA ARG A 279 11.81 -13.92 17.45
C ARG A 279 11.38 -14.04 15.98
N GLY A 280 12.04 -13.36 15.02
CA GLY A 280 11.61 -13.19 13.63
C GLY A 280 11.41 -14.43 12.73
N THR A 281 11.19 -15.63 13.27
CA THR A 281 11.05 -16.89 12.55
C THR A 281 9.64 -17.53 12.62
N GLY A 282 8.63 -16.89 13.23
CA GLY A 282 7.25 -17.43 13.38
C GLY A 282 6.17 -16.70 12.57
N GLN A 283 5.42 -17.39 11.69
CA GLN A 283 4.55 -16.79 10.67
C GLN A 283 3.12 -16.40 11.11
N ARG A 284 2.67 -15.23 10.63
CA ARG A 284 1.39 -15.06 9.91
C ARG A 284 1.69 -14.34 8.58
N ASP A 285 1.24 -14.89 7.45
CA ASP A 285 1.36 -14.21 6.15
C ASP A 285 0.26 -13.15 6.02
N PHE A 286 0.48 -12.01 6.67
CA PHE A 286 -0.44 -10.87 6.60
C PHE A 286 -0.57 -10.30 5.19
N ARG A 287 0.36 -10.59 4.27
CA ARG A 287 0.18 -10.20 2.86
C ARG A 287 -0.86 -11.05 2.18
N LYS A 288 -0.90 -12.35 2.46
CA LYS A 288 -2.02 -13.19 2.05
C LYS A 288 -3.32 -12.68 2.68
N ALA A 289 -3.34 -12.43 3.99
CA ALA A 289 -4.56 -11.97 4.66
C ALA A 289 -5.04 -10.57 4.21
N MET A 290 -4.13 -9.66 3.87
CA MET A 290 -4.43 -8.33 3.33
C MET A 290 -4.90 -8.43 1.88
N ARG A 291 -4.21 -9.21 1.02
CA ARG A 291 -4.65 -9.48 -0.35
C ARG A 291 -6.01 -10.15 -0.38
N ASP A 292 -6.24 -11.15 0.47
CA ASP A 292 -7.53 -11.84 0.58
C ASP A 292 -8.63 -10.84 0.99
N ARG A 293 -8.35 -9.91 1.90
CA ARG A 293 -9.33 -8.89 2.33
C ARG A 293 -9.60 -7.80 1.30
N ILE A 294 -8.59 -7.36 0.56
CA ILE A 294 -8.76 -6.43 -0.56
C ILE A 294 -9.56 -7.12 -1.68
N ALA A 295 -9.26 -8.39 -1.97
CA ALA A 295 -9.96 -9.19 -2.97
C ALA A 295 -11.43 -9.46 -2.60
N THR A 296 -11.76 -9.56 -1.30
CA THR A 296 -13.12 -9.82 -0.82
C THR A 296 -13.82 -8.59 -0.24
N ALA A 297 -13.28 -7.38 -0.40
CA ALA A 297 -13.90 -6.17 0.13
C ALA A 297 -15.23 -5.90 -0.58
N ALA A 298 -16.25 -5.50 0.18
CA ALA A 298 -17.53 -5.10 -0.38
C ALA A 298 -17.36 -3.89 -1.33
N PRO A 299 -18.17 -3.77 -2.39
CA PRO A 299 -18.12 -2.60 -3.26
C PRO A 299 -18.28 -1.31 -2.45
N PRO A 300 -17.61 -0.22 -2.85
CA PRO A 300 -17.74 1.05 -2.15
C PRO A 300 -19.21 1.53 -2.17
N GLU A 301 -19.67 2.03 -1.03
CA GLU A 301 -20.99 2.64 -0.93
C GLU A 301 -20.92 4.07 -1.48
N ILE A 302 -21.90 4.44 -2.32
CA ILE A 302 -22.09 5.81 -2.79
C ILE A 302 -23.13 6.46 -1.88
N THR A 303 -22.73 7.54 -1.23
CA THR A 303 -23.63 8.39 -0.46
C THR A 303 -24.05 9.57 -1.33
N MET A 304 -25.34 9.61 -1.68
CA MET A 304 -25.93 10.75 -2.40
C MET A 304 -26.23 11.87 -1.40
N LEU A 305 -25.44 12.95 -1.44
CA LEU A 305 -25.66 14.12 -0.58
C LEU A 305 -26.55 15.20 -1.24
N GLY A 306 -26.87 15.04 -2.52
CA GLY A 306 -27.72 15.93 -3.31
C GLY A 306 -28.09 15.31 -4.68
N GLU A 307 -28.85 16.06 -5.49
CA GLU A 307 -29.24 15.63 -6.84
C GLU A 307 -28.11 15.75 -7.88
N ASP A 308 -27.08 16.55 -7.58
CA ASP A 308 -25.90 16.72 -8.43
C ASP A 308 -24.90 15.56 -8.20
N PRO A 309 -24.51 14.81 -9.25
CA PRO A 309 -23.48 13.78 -9.16
C PRO A 309 -22.12 14.27 -8.65
N GLU A 310 -21.79 15.57 -8.76
CA GLU A 310 -20.57 16.14 -8.20
C GLU A 310 -20.58 16.24 -6.66
N GLU A 311 -21.76 16.16 -6.03
CA GLU A 311 -21.93 16.22 -4.58
C GLU A 311 -21.91 14.84 -3.91
N TRP A 312 -21.79 13.75 -4.68
CA TRP A 312 -21.82 12.40 -4.15
C TRP A 312 -20.49 12.02 -3.51
N GLU A 313 -20.53 11.42 -2.32
CA GLU A 313 -19.35 10.92 -1.64
C GLU A 313 -19.24 9.39 -1.84
N SER A 314 -18.05 8.91 -2.20
CA SER A 314 -17.71 7.48 -2.21
C SER A 314 -16.57 7.23 -1.23
N ASN A 315 -16.61 6.09 -0.53
CA ASN A 315 -15.50 5.64 0.32
C ASN A 315 -14.27 5.13 -0.48
N GLY A 316 -14.32 5.18 -1.82
CA GLY A 316 -13.20 4.90 -2.74
C GLY A 316 -13.06 3.42 -3.10
N MET A 317 -12.54 3.13 -4.30
CA MET A 317 -12.26 1.75 -4.71
C MET A 317 -11.05 1.16 -3.95
N PRO A 318 -11.04 -0.15 -3.65
CA PRO A 318 -9.80 -0.88 -3.52
C PRO A 318 -9.12 -0.81 -4.89
N ILE A 319 -7.97 -0.15 -4.98
CA ILE A 319 -7.24 -0.02 -6.24
C ILE A 319 -6.65 -1.39 -6.56
N ASP A 320 -7.39 -2.12 -7.38
CA ASP A 320 -6.92 -3.27 -8.14
C ASP A 320 -6.52 -2.74 -9.51
N GLU A 321 -5.23 -2.83 -9.85
CA GLU A 321 -4.68 -2.29 -11.11
C GLU A 321 -5.39 -2.89 -12.33
N ASP A 322 -5.92 -4.11 -12.21
CA ASP A 322 -6.67 -4.83 -13.25
C ASP A 322 -8.03 -4.20 -13.62
N LYS A 323 -8.48 -3.22 -12.83
CA LYS A 323 -9.78 -2.54 -13.02
C LYS A 323 -9.67 -1.14 -13.62
N ILE A 324 -8.45 -0.63 -13.81
CA ILE A 324 -8.20 0.70 -14.38
C ILE A 324 -8.54 0.70 -15.88
N GLY A 325 -9.36 1.65 -16.33
CA GLY A 325 -9.74 1.80 -17.75
C GLY A 325 -11.00 1.06 -18.20
N LYS A 326 -11.67 0.31 -17.31
CA LYS A 326 -12.92 -0.41 -17.60
C LYS A 326 -14.16 0.46 -17.35
N LEU A 327 -15.17 0.38 -18.21
CA LEU A 327 -16.46 1.03 -18.00
C LEU A 327 -17.37 0.15 -17.14
N TYR A 328 -18.08 0.77 -16.19
CA TYR A 328 -19.08 0.11 -15.36
C TYR A 328 -20.41 0.86 -15.44
N GLN A 329 -21.50 0.12 -15.52
CA GLN A 329 -22.86 0.60 -15.29
C GLN A 329 -23.18 0.45 -13.81
N VAL A 330 -23.55 1.55 -13.16
CA VAL A 330 -23.88 1.58 -11.73
C VAL A 330 -25.38 1.80 -11.57
N GLU A 331 -26.04 0.86 -10.90
CA GLU A 331 -27.44 0.97 -10.52
C GLU A 331 -27.52 1.25 -9.01
N VAL A 332 -28.16 2.35 -8.63
CA VAL A 332 -28.34 2.73 -7.22
C VAL A 332 -29.76 2.38 -6.81
N LEU A 333 -29.89 1.45 -5.86
CA LEU A 333 -31.16 1.01 -5.29
C LEU A 333 -31.58 1.91 -4.12
N GLU A 334 -32.86 1.81 -3.78
CA GLU A 334 -33.45 2.47 -2.60
C GLU A 334 -32.66 2.10 -1.32
N GLY A 335 -32.25 3.10 -0.54
CA GLY A 335 -31.41 2.93 0.65
C GLY A 335 -29.89 2.99 0.41
N GLY A 336 -29.42 3.46 -0.75
CA GLY A 336 -28.00 3.72 -1.01
C GLY A 336 -27.19 2.49 -1.42
N LYS A 337 -27.87 1.36 -1.70
CA LYS A 337 -27.23 0.12 -2.11
C LYS A 337 -26.88 0.19 -3.59
N THR A 338 -25.60 0.00 -3.95
CA THR A 338 -25.16 0.10 -5.35
C THR A 338 -24.87 -1.27 -5.95
N ILE A 339 -25.38 -1.53 -7.15
CA ILE A 339 -25.02 -2.66 -8.00
C ILE A 339 -24.10 -2.15 -9.11
N TRP A 340 -22.90 -2.71 -9.21
CA TRP A 340 -21.94 -2.39 -10.25
C TRP A 340 -21.93 -3.53 -11.28
N ARG A 341 -22.12 -3.21 -12.56
CA ARG A 341 -22.02 -4.15 -13.68
C ARG A 341 -20.95 -3.66 -14.65
N GLU A 342 -19.92 -4.44 -14.91
CA GLU A 342 -18.93 -4.10 -15.93
C GLU A 342 -19.61 -4.03 -17.30
N VAL A 343 -19.41 -2.92 -18.01
CA VAL A 343 -19.81 -2.80 -19.41
C VAL A 343 -18.76 -3.54 -20.23
N VAL A 344 -18.97 -4.84 -20.39
CA VAL A 344 -18.15 -5.66 -21.29
C VAL A 344 -18.50 -5.24 -22.71
N GLY A 345 -17.52 -4.65 -23.42
CA GLY A 345 -17.65 -4.37 -24.83
C GLY A 345 -18.04 -5.64 -25.60
N THR A 346 -18.98 -5.50 -26.53
CA THR A 346 -19.47 -6.59 -27.38
C THR A 346 -18.30 -7.34 -28.04
N PRO A 347 -18.19 -8.68 -27.93
CA PRO A 347 -17.10 -9.41 -28.57
C PRO A 347 -17.31 -9.43 -30.08
N SER A 348 -16.53 -8.64 -30.80
CA SER A 348 -16.40 -8.73 -32.25
C SER A 348 -14.91 -8.91 -32.59
N ALA A 349 -14.38 -10.09 -32.27
CA ALA A 349 -13.15 -10.59 -32.87
C ALA A 349 -13.44 -12.00 -33.39
N ARG A 350 -13.19 -12.26 -34.68
CA ARG A 350 -13.15 -13.62 -35.26
C ARG A 350 -12.28 -14.49 -34.35
N ARG A 351 -12.68 -15.72 -34.03
CA ARG A 351 -11.95 -16.57 -33.06
C ARG A 351 -11.18 -17.74 -33.66
N GLY A 352 -11.33 -17.99 -34.95
CA GLY A 352 -10.84 -19.21 -35.59
C GLY A 352 -11.80 -20.38 -35.42
N GLU A 353 -11.90 -21.26 -36.41
CA GLU A 353 -12.57 -22.58 -36.32
C GLU A 353 -11.55 -23.73 -36.23
N ARG A 354 -10.36 -23.55 -36.81
CA ARG A 354 -9.24 -24.52 -36.77
C ARG A 354 -8.01 -23.88 -36.16
N PHE A 355 -7.27 -24.64 -35.37
CA PHE A 355 -6.10 -24.16 -34.65
C PHE A 355 -4.88 -24.98 -34.99
N TYR A 356 -3.74 -24.31 -35.17
CA TYR A 356 -2.49 -24.93 -35.59
C TYR A 356 -1.36 -24.45 -34.67
N LEU A 357 -0.55 -25.38 -34.18
CA LEU A 357 0.71 -25.06 -33.52
C LEU A 357 1.78 -24.71 -34.53
N SER A 358 2.46 -23.59 -34.28
CA SER A 358 3.66 -23.18 -35.01
C SER A 358 4.77 -22.91 -34.01
N GLY A 359 5.93 -23.53 -34.20
CA GLY A 359 7.00 -23.48 -33.22
C GLY A 359 8.33 -24.02 -33.71
N THR A 360 9.36 -23.96 -32.87
CA THR A 360 10.71 -24.40 -33.23
C THR A 360 10.78 -25.88 -33.61
N PHE A 361 9.95 -26.74 -33.00
CA PHE A 361 9.89 -28.19 -33.26
C PHE A 361 9.36 -28.56 -34.65
N ASN A 362 8.65 -27.66 -35.33
CA ASN A 362 8.17 -27.85 -36.70
C ASN A 362 8.72 -26.79 -37.67
N ALA A 363 9.83 -26.15 -37.30
CA ALA A 363 10.48 -25.07 -38.06
C ALA A 363 9.49 -23.94 -38.42
N TRP A 364 8.63 -23.56 -37.46
CA TRP A 364 7.54 -22.59 -37.62
C TRP A 364 6.50 -22.97 -38.68
N GLY A 365 6.39 -24.25 -39.01
CA GLY A 365 5.31 -24.82 -39.82
C GLY A 365 3.96 -24.84 -39.08
N MET A 366 2.94 -25.41 -39.71
CA MET A 366 1.61 -25.56 -39.11
C MET A 366 1.33 -27.03 -38.79
N GLN A 367 1.18 -27.35 -37.50
CA GLN A 367 0.71 -28.65 -37.01
C GLN A 367 -0.69 -28.50 -36.46
N LEU A 368 -1.66 -29.25 -36.99
CA LEU A 368 -3.06 -29.18 -36.54
C LEU A 368 -3.19 -29.55 -35.05
N LEU A 369 -3.89 -28.73 -34.28
CA LEU A 369 -4.40 -29.07 -32.95
C LEU A 369 -5.72 -29.83 -33.12
N GLU A 370 -5.70 -31.13 -32.82
CA GLU A 370 -6.87 -31.99 -32.98
C GLU A 370 -7.95 -31.62 -31.95
N PRO A 371 -9.20 -31.40 -32.37
CA PRO A 371 -10.30 -31.17 -31.44
C PRO A 371 -10.54 -32.41 -30.57
N ASP A 372 -10.81 -32.20 -29.30
CA ASP A 372 -11.20 -33.26 -28.39
C ASP A 372 -12.63 -33.74 -28.71
N ALA A 373 -12.85 -35.05 -28.68
CA ALA A 373 -14.12 -35.65 -29.05
C ALA A 373 -15.25 -35.37 -28.04
N GLU A 374 -14.90 -35.12 -26.77
CA GLU A 374 -15.87 -34.91 -25.69
C GLU A 374 -15.99 -33.43 -25.31
N ILE A 375 -14.93 -32.64 -25.53
CA ILE A 375 -14.86 -31.22 -25.15
C ILE A 375 -14.64 -30.37 -26.41
N PRO A 376 -15.72 -29.83 -27.03
CA PRO A 376 -15.61 -29.08 -28.30
C PRO A 376 -14.72 -27.85 -28.25
N SER A 377 -14.50 -27.27 -27.07
CA SER A 377 -13.64 -26.11 -26.85
C SER A 377 -12.17 -26.47 -26.67
N LEU A 378 -11.81 -27.75 -26.57
CA LEU A 378 -10.45 -28.22 -26.32
C LEU A 378 -9.84 -28.76 -27.61
N HIS A 379 -8.63 -28.28 -27.91
CA HIS A 379 -7.82 -28.78 -29.01
C HIS A 379 -6.44 -29.16 -28.48
N SER A 380 -5.84 -30.22 -29.01
CA SER A 380 -4.54 -30.69 -28.50
C SER A 380 -3.65 -31.30 -29.56
N ALA A 381 -2.34 -31.24 -29.33
CA ALA A 381 -1.36 -31.98 -30.11
C ALA A 381 -0.13 -32.31 -29.26
N GLU A 382 0.59 -33.35 -29.66
CA GLU A 382 1.86 -33.71 -29.02
C GLU A 382 3.04 -33.05 -29.73
N ILE A 383 4.01 -32.62 -28.94
CA ILE A 383 5.31 -32.13 -29.38
C ILE A 383 6.42 -32.91 -28.68
N ALA A 384 7.59 -32.99 -29.30
CA ALA A 384 8.79 -33.55 -28.71
C ALA A 384 9.86 -32.47 -28.57
N ILE A 385 10.55 -32.44 -27.44
CA ILE A 385 11.63 -31.48 -27.19
C ILE A 385 12.89 -31.93 -27.95
N GLY A 386 13.41 -31.08 -28.81
CA GLY A 386 14.61 -31.32 -29.60
C GLY A 386 15.91 -31.23 -28.78
N ASP A 387 17.05 -31.39 -29.47
CA ASP A 387 18.37 -31.49 -28.85
C ASP A 387 18.81 -30.22 -28.09
N MET A 388 18.21 -29.07 -28.42
CA MET A 388 18.47 -27.79 -27.76
C MET A 388 17.81 -27.69 -26.36
N GLY A 389 16.90 -28.60 -26.01
CA GLY A 389 16.28 -28.67 -24.69
C GLY A 389 15.25 -27.58 -24.39
N GLU A 390 14.88 -26.77 -25.38
CA GLU A 390 13.86 -25.73 -25.31
C GLU A 390 13.09 -25.67 -26.64
N GLU A 391 11.77 -25.58 -26.56
CA GLU A 391 10.91 -25.38 -27.72
C GLU A 391 10.01 -24.16 -27.53
N LEU A 392 9.92 -23.31 -28.55
CA LEU A 392 9.05 -22.14 -28.61
C LEU A 392 7.82 -22.41 -29.48
N PHE A 393 6.67 -21.83 -29.15
CA PHE A 393 5.47 -21.93 -29.99
C PHE A 393 4.43 -20.82 -29.79
N TYR A 394 3.56 -20.65 -30.78
CA TYR A 394 2.29 -19.93 -30.74
C TYR A 394 1.21 -20.70 -31.53
N ILE A 395 -0.03 -20.17 -31.56
CA ILE A 395 -1.17 -20.84 -32.19
C ILE A 395 -1.76 -19.98 -33.31
N ILE A 396 -1.85 -20.53 -34.51
CA ILE A 396 -2.44 -19.87 -35.69
C ILE A 396 -3.88 -20.36 -35.88
N CYS A 397 -4.79 -19.46 -36.21
CA CYS A 397 -6.18 -19.76 -36.51
C CYS A 397 -6.41 -19.85 -38.02
N ASP A 398 -7.20 -20.83 -38.47
CA ASP A 398 -7.72 -20.94 -39.84
C ASP A 398 -6.68 -20.86 -40.97
N GLU A 399 -5.43 -21.25 -40.70
CA GLU A 399 -4.29 -21.11 -41.62
C GLU A 399 -4.01 -19.64 -42.03
N ASP A 400 -4.53 -18.68 -41.28
CA ASP A 400 -4.36 -17.24 -41.48
C ASP A 400 -3.22 -16.71 -40.60
N PRO A 401 -2.07 -16.32 -41.18
CA PRO A 401 -0.91 -15.85 -40.42
C PRO A 401 -1.16 -14.54 -39.67
N ASP A 402 -2.23 -13.81 -39.99
CA ASP A 402 -2.63 -12.59 -39.27
C ASP A 402 -3.56 -12.88 -38.08
N MET A 403 -3.89 -14.15 -37.83
CA MET A 403 -4.79 -14.57 -36.76
C MET A 403 -4.06 -15.49 -35.78
N VAL A 404 -3.29 -14.91 -34.87
CA VAL A 404 -2.41 -15.66 -33.97
C VAL A 404 -2.76 -15.42 -32.50
N TYR A 405 -2.83 -16.50 -31.72
CA TYR A 405 -2.82 -16.47 -30.26
C TYR A 405 -1.40 -16.68 -29.73
N TYR A 406 -0.96 -15.77 -28.88
CA TYR A 406 0.38 -15.77 -28.30
C TYR A 406 0.38 -15.21 -26.87
N PRO A 407 1.40 -15.50 -26.04
CA PRO A 407 1.46 -14.94 -24.69
C PRO A 407 1.82 -13.45 -24.73
N THR A 408 1.21 -12.67 -23.84
CA THR A 408 1.57 -11.25 -23.63
C THR A 408 2.97 -11.02 -23.06
N GLN A 409 3.66 -12.10 -22.64
CA GLN A 409 5.02 -12.07 -22.13
C GLN A 409 5.95 -12.81 -23.08
N ALA A 410 7.11 -12.21 -23.39
CA ALA A 410 8.12 -12.83 -24.24
C ALA A 410 8.69 -14.12 -23.65
N ARG A 411 8.86 -15.14 -24.52
CA ARG A 411 9.38 -16.48 -24.19
C ARG A 411 8.74 -17.07 -22.92
N CYS A 412 7.42 -17.11 -22.90
CA CYS A 412 6.64 -17.40 -21.71
C CYS A 412 6.73 -18.87 -21.27
N THR A 413 7.38 -19.13 -20.13
CA THR A 413 7.47 -20.48 -19.52
C THR A 413 6.30 -20.81 -18.58
N ARG A 414 5.33 -19.90 -18.45
CA ARG A 414 4.22 -20.01 -17.49
C ARG A 414 2.91 -20.30 -18.24
N LYS A 415 2.08 -21.16 -17.65
CA LYS A 415 0.77 -21.55 -18.20
C LYS A 415 -0.36 -20.56 -17.90
N VAL A 416 -0.14 -19.64 -16.95
CA VAL A 416 -1.15 -18.69 -16.47
C VAL A 416 -0.64 -17.27 -16.77
N VAL A 417 -0.77 -16.88 -18.03
CA VAL A 417 -0.41 -15.55 -18.54
C VAL A 417 -1.52 -15.08 -19.48
N PRO A 418 -1.87 -13.77 -19.51
CA PRO A 418 -2.84 -13.26 -20.48
C PRO A 418 -2.44 -13.61 -21.91
N ILE A 419 -3.39 -14.11 -22.69
CA ILE A 419 -3.20 -14.49 -24.09
C ILE A 419 -3.69 -13.34 -24.96
N ALA A 420 -2.83 -12.86 -25.85
CA ALA A 420 -3.16 -11.86 -26.85
C ALA A 420 -3.74 -12.53 -28.10
N GLY A 421 -4.45 -11.75 -28.92
CA GLY A 421 -5.06 -12.21 -30.16
C GLY A 421 -6.47 -12.82 -30.07
N PRO A 422 -7.01 -13.30 -31.21
CA PRO A 422 -6.25 -13.55 -32.43
C PRO A 422 -5.97 -12.25 -33.19
N GLU A 423 -4.68 -11.97 -33.39
CA GLU A 423 -4.17 -10.78 -34.08
C GLU A 423 -2.76 -11.07 -34.64
N PRO A 424 -2.22 -10.29 -35.58
CA PRO A 424 -0.91 -10.57 -36.16
C PRO A 424 0.20 -10.36 -35.13
N VAL A 425 1.20 -11.26 -35.13
CA VAL A 425 2.41 -11.10 -34.32
C VAL A 425 3.23 -9.94 -34.88
N THR A 426 3.55 -8.96 -34.04
CA THR A 426 4.38 -7.81 -34.42
C THR A 426 5.78 -7.96 -33.82
N GLY A 427 6.81 -7.94 -34.67
CA GLY A 427 8.21 -8.11 -34.23
C GLY A 427 8.74 -9.53 -34.42
N ASP A 428 9.67 -9.95 -33.55
CA ASP A 428 10.28 -11.29 -33.61
C ASP A 428 9.29 -12.35 -33.09
N PRO A 429 8.94 -13.38 -33.88
CA PRO A 429 8.05 -14.45 -33.44
C PRO A 429 8.52 -15.17 -32.17
N GLU A 430 9.83 -15.23 -31.92
CA GLU A 430 10.39 -15.83 -30.69
C GLU A 430 10.00 -15.03 -29.43
N ASP A 431 9.88 -13.71 -29.56
CA ASP A 431 9.49 -12.81 -28.46
C ASP A 431 7.98 -12.83 -28.21
N SER A 432 7.19 -13.51 -29.05
CA SER A 432 5.74 -13.71 -28.89
C SER A 432 5.39 -15.19 -28.83
N SER A 433 6.17 -15.97 -28.08
CA SER A 433 6.02 -17.42 -27.99
C SER A 433 6.01 -17.95 -26.56
N TRP A 434 5.26 -19.02 -26.33
CA TRP A 434 5.43 -19.86 -25.14
C TRP A 434 6.73 -20.65 -25.24
N SER A 435 7.36 -20.96 -24.11
CA SER A 435 8.60 -21.74 -24.02
C SER A 435 8.41 -22.98 -23.15
N ILE A 436 8.78 -24.14 -23.68
CA ILE A 436 8.82 -25.42 -22.97
C ILE A 436 10.27 -25.90 -22.92
N ALA A 437 10.89 -25.75 -21.75
CA ALA A 437 12.24 -26.27 -21.49
C ALA A 437 12.17 -27.62 -20.77
N ALA A 438 12.78 -28.66 -21.34
CA ALA A 438 12.86 -30.00 -20.75
C ALA A 438 13.99 -30.84 -21.40
N ARG A 439 14.19 -32.07 -20.92
CA ARG A 439 15.23 -32.95 -21.48
C ARG A 439 14.90 -33.30 -22.95
N PRO A 440 15.90 -33.33 -23.86
CA PRO A 440 15.70 -33.80 -25.22
C PRO A 440 14.99 -35.16 -25.27
N GLY A 441 14.06 -35.31 -26.22
CA GLY A 441 13.21 -36.50 -26.36
C GLY A 441 11.99 -36.55 -25.43
N THR A 442 11.87 -35.64 -24.47
CA THR A 442 10.65 -35.55 -23.64
C THR A 442 9.46 -35.14 -24.51
N ARG A 443 8.31 -35.81 -24.35
CA ARG A 443 7.07 -35.43 -25.05
C ARG A 443 6.14 -34.63 -24.16
N TYR A 444 5.50 -33.63 -24.75
CA TYR A 444 4.46 -32.82 -24.12
C TYR A 444 3.21 -32.80 -24.98
N ARG A 445 2.05 -32.95 -24.34
CA ARG A 445 0.74 -32.65 -24.93
C ARG A 445 0.44 -31.18 -24.67
N VAL A 446 0.35 -30.38 -25.72
CA VAL A 446 -0.12 -28.99 -25.66
C VAL A 446 -1.63 -29.01 -25.84
N GLU A 447 -2.33 -28.29 -24.98
CA GLU A 447 -3.78 -28.17 -24.96
C GLU A 447 -4.15 -26.69 -25.07
N PHE A 448 -5.02 -26.40 -26.02
CA PHE A 448 -5.58 -25.09 -26.27
C PHE A 448 -7.08 -25.14 -26.03
N HIS A 449 -7.55 -24.35 -25.07
CA HIS A 449 -8.96 -24.26 -24.74
C HIS A 449 -9.50 -22.89 -25.16
N VAL A 450 -10.48 -22.88 -26.06
CA VAL A 450 -11.13 -21.69 -26.61
C VAL A 450 -12.64 -21.80 -26.41
N ALA A 451 -13.17 -20.97 -25.51
CA ALA A 451 -14.59 -20.90 -25.17
C ALA A 451 -15.11 -19.46 -25.27
N GLU A 452 -16.43 -19.25 -25.32
CA GLU A 452 -17.07 -17.94 -25.54
C GLU A 452 -16.53 -16.80 -24.66
N SER A 453 -16.11 -17.07 -23.43
CA SER A 453 -15.60 -16.06 -22.49
C SER A 453 -14.13 -16.21 -22.10
N SER A 454 -13.43 -17.25 -22.58
CA SER A 454 -12.06 -17.54 -22.11
C SER A 454 -11.21 -18.28 -23.14
N VAL A 455 -9.92 -17.94 -23.19
CA VAL A 455 -8.89 -18.66 -23.92
C VAL A 455 -7.78 -19.07 -22.96
N SER A 456 -7.28 -20.31 -23.04
CA SER A 456 -6.14 -20.76 -22.23
C SER A 456 -5.27 -21.78 -22.97
N VAL A 457 -3.98 -21.78 -22.65
CA VAL A 457 -2.98 -22.73 -23.17
C VAL A 457 -2.31 -23.42 -21.99
N THR A 458 -2.25 -24.75 -22.02
CA THR A 458 -1.50 -25.56 -21.06
C THR A 458 -0.69 -26.61 -21.80
N TRP A 459 0.34 -27.15 -21.16
CA TRP A 459 1.11 -28.27 -21.70
C TRP A 459 1.48 -29.24 -20.60
N MET A 460 1.31 -30.53 -20.83
CA MET A 460 1.57 -31.58 -19.83
C MET A 460 2.55 -32.59 -20.39
N ARG A 461 3.51 -33.01 -19.58
CA ARG A 461 4.44 -34.07 -19.98
C ARG A 461 3.66 -35.36 -20.20
N CYS A 462 3.80 -35.98 -21.37
CA CYS A 462 3.20 -37.28 -21.65
C CYS A 462 3.86 -38.34 -20.75
N ARG A 463 3.06 -39.27 -20.22
CA ARG A 463 3.60 -40.36 -19.40
C ARG A 463 4.40 -41.30 -20.30
N GLU A 464 5.67 -41.53 -19.93
CA GLU A 464 6.44 -42.61 -20.53
C GLU A 464 5.75 -43.94 -20.18
N ALA A 465 5.48 -44.76 -21.20
CA ALA A 465 5.05 -46.14 -20.95
C ALA A 465 6.15 -46.81 -20.12
N ILE A 466 5.80 -47.28 -18.93
CA ILE A 466 6.70 -48.12 -18.14
C ILE A 466 6.98 -49.35 -18.99
N SER A 467 8.19 -49.46 -19.53
CA SER A 467 8.62 -50.69 -20.21
C SER A 467 8.56 -51.82 -19.20
N SER A 468 7.61 -52.74 -19.38
CA SER A 468 7.55 -54.04 -18.71
C SER A 468 8.64 -54.97 -19.20
#